data_AF-A0A2R7K0K2-F1
#
_entry.id   AF-A0A2R7K0K2-F1
#
_cell.length_a   1.000
_cell.length_b   1.000
_cell.length_c   1.000
_cell.angle_alpha   90.00
_cell.angle_beta   90.00
_cell.angle_gamma   90.00
#
_symmetry.space_group_name_H-M   'P 1'
#
loop_
_entity.id
_entity.type
_entity.pdbx_description
1 polymer ?
#
loop_
_entity_poly.entity_id
_entity_poly.type
_entity_poly.pdbx_seq_one_letter_code
_entity_poly.pdbx_strand_id
1 'polypeptide(L)'
;MLEMRPDCEKCGTDLPADEAGAFICSFECTFCAECAEKLDDRCPNCGGELMDRPARVDDTLERHPASTVRRFNPPPASGRG
;
A
#
# COMPACT_ATOMS: atom_id res chain seq x y z
N MET A 1 -4.62 -14.22 5.50
CA MET A 1 -5.25 -13.47 4.39
C MET A 1 -4.63 -12.08 4.39
N LEU A 2 -4.41 -11.47 3.23
CA LEU A 2 -3.84 -10.12 3.15
C LEU A 2 -4.74 -9.11 3.90
N GLU A 3 -4.10 -8.21 4.65
CA GLU A 3 -4.76 -7.11 5.36
C GLU A 3 -5.43 -6.12 4.39
N MET A 4 -4.95 -6.03 3.15
CA MET A 4 -5.35 -5.04 2.15
C MET A 4 -5.20 -3.61 2.69
N ARG A 5 -3.97 -3.23 3.02
CA ARG A 5 -3.69 -1.92 3.61
C ARG A 5 -4.19 -0.78 2.71
N PRO A 6 -4.83 0.25 3.28
CA PRO A 6 -5.65 1.18 2.49
C PRO A 6 -4.83 2.28 1.81
N ASP A 7 -3.52 2.37 2.04
CA ASP A 7 -2.72 3.50 1.57
C ASP A 7 -1.27 3.16 1.23
N CYS A 8 -0.71 3.98 0.35
CA CYS A 8 0.71 3.93 0.01
C CYS A 8 1.55 4.45 1.18
N GLU A 9 2.46 3.62 1.69
CA GLU A 9 3.35 3.95 2.82
C GLU A 9 4.32 5.11 2.53
N LYS A 10 4.52 5.47 1.24
CA LYS A 10 5.43 6.54 0.83
C LYS A 10 4.75 7.89 0.58
N CYS A 11 3.56 7.91 -0.01
CA CYS A 11 2.89 9.15 -0.41
C CYS A 11 1.48 9.32 0.18
N GLY A 12 0.95 8.30 0.84
CA GLY A 12 -0.38 8.36 1.46
C GLY A 12 -1.54 8.32 0.48
N THR A 13 -1.33 8.05 -0.81
CA THR A 13 -2.43 7.84 -1.76
C THR A 13 -3.28 6.65 -1.35
N ASP A 14 -4.60 6.77 -1.47
CA ASP A 14 -5.54 5.69 -1.17
C ASP A 14 -5.39 4.54 -2.19
N LEU A 15 -5.47 3.31 -1.68
CA LEU A 15 -5.31 2.09 -2.45
C LEU A 15 -6.48 1.15 -2.14
N PRO A 16 -7.63 1.33 -2.84
CA PRO A 16 -8.81 0.49 -2.68
C PRO A 16 -8.48 -1.00 -2.84
N ALA A 17 -9.16 -1.84 -2.08
CA ALA A 17 -8.87 -3.27 -2.07
C ALA A 17 -9.42 -4.01 -3.29
N ASP A 18 -10.43 -3.45 -3.94
CA ASP A 18 -11.12 -3.93 -5.14
C ASP A 18 -10.52 -3.38 -6.44
N GLU A 19 -9.49 -2.54 -6.37
CA GLU A 19 -8.82 -1.95 -7.53
C GLU A 19 -7.37 -2.42 -7.67
N ALA A 20 -6.85 -2.37 -8.90
CA ALA A 20 -5.43 -2.57 -9.19
C ALA A 20 -4.61 -1.32 -8.82
N GLY A 21 -3.28 -1.42 -8.87
CA GLY A 21 -2.37 -0.28 -8.68
C GLY A 21 -1.73 -0.18 -7.29
N ALA A 22 -1.96 -1.17 -6.43
CA ALA A 22 -1.21 -1.38 -5.20
C ALA A 22 -0.16 -2.47 -5.40
N PHE A 23 1.03 -2.28 -4.84
CA PHE A 23 2.14 -3.21 -4.83
C PHE A 23 2.48 -3.56 -3.39
N ILE A 24 2.79 -4.83 -3.13
CA ILE A 24 3.12 -5.34 -1.79
C ILE A 24 4.40 -6.18 -1.79
N CYS A 25 5.12 -6.16 -0.67
CA CYS A 25 6.16 -7.15 -0.38
C CYS A 25 5.60 -8.31 0.48
N SER A 26 6.45 -9.27 0.84
CA SER A 26 6.09 -10.43 1.69
C SER A 26 5.58 -10.08 3.10
N PHE A 27 5.84 -8.86 3.59
CA PHE A 27 5.35 -8.33 4.87
C PHE A 27 4.18 -7.36 4.70
N GLU A 28 3.64 -7.27 3.48
CA GLU A 28 2.54 -6.40 3.09
C GLU A 28 2.84 -4.91 3.25
N CYS A 29 4.11 -4.49 3.21
CA CYS A 29 4.42 -3.07 3.01
C CYS A 29 3.82 -2.63 1.67
N THR A 30 2.94 -1.64 1.69
CA THR A 30 2.06 -1.32 0.55
C THR A 30 2.46 0.00 -0.11
N PHE A 31 2.59 -0.01 -1.44
CA PHE A 31 2.97 1.17 -2.24
C PHE A 31 2.06 1.30 -3.47
N CYS A 32 1.80 2.51 -3.94
CA CYS A 32 1.14 2.71 -5.23
C CYS A 32 2.09 2.40 -6.39
N ALA A 33 1.54 2.14 -7.57
CA ALA A 33 2.31 1.86 -8.80
C ALA A 33 3.43 2.89 -9.05
N GLU A 34 3.12 4.19 -8.98
CA GLU A 34 4.12 5.25 -9.18
C GLU A 34 5.26 5.23 -8.15
N CYS A 35 4.96 4.81 -6.91
CA CYS A 35 5.98 4.70 -5.87
C CYS A 35 6.80 3.43 -6.01
N ALA A 36 6.18 2.31 -6.37
CA ALA A 36 6.87 1.05 -6.65
C ALA A 36 7.87 1.22 -7.81
N GLU A 37 7.45 1.88 -8.90
CA GLU A 37 8.33 2.20 -10.03
C GLU A 37 9.53 3.05 -9.60
N LYS A 38 9.31 4.12 -8.82
CA LYS A 38 10.39 4.96 -8.28
C LYS A 38 11.31 4.25 -7.29
N LEU A 39 10.87 3.10 -6.78
CA LEU A 39 11.62 2.25 -5.87
C LEU A 39 12.28 1.06 -6.59
N ASP A 40 12.22 1.01 -7.93
CA ASP A 40 12.72 -0.08 -8.76
C ASP A 40 12.18 -1.45 -8.30
N ASP A 41 10.88 -1.50 -7.97
CA ASP A 41 10.16 -2.66 -7.44
C ASP A 41 10.84 -3.28 -6.20
N ARG A 42 11.54 -2.46 -5.40
CA ARG A 42 12.21 -2.88 -4.18
C ARG A 42 11.64 -2.18 -2.97
N CYS A 43 11.17 -2.97 -2.00
CA CYS A 43 10.59 -2.44 -0.78
C CYS A 43 11.68 -1.72 0.06
N PRO A 44 11.51 -0.42 0.37
CA PRO A 44 12.48 0.32 1.17
C PRO A 44 12.48 -0.10 2.65
N ASN A 45 11.43 -0.78 3.10
CA ASN A 45 11.28 -1.18 4.51
C ASN A 45 11.92 -2.53 4.82
N CYS A 46 11.84 -3.50 3.90
CA CYS A 46 12.36 -4.86 4.11
C CYS A 46 13.42 -5.31 3.09
N GLY A 47 13.64 -4.56 2.01
CA GLY A 47 14.61 -4.88 0.96
C GLY A 47 14.20 -5.98 -0.03
N GLY A 48 13.00 -6.55 0.13
CA GLY A 48 12.40 -7.55 -0.77
C GLY A 48 11.75 -6.96 -2.01
N GLU A 49 11.26 -7.83 -2.90
CA GLU A 49 10.52 -7.43 -4.11
C GLU A 49 9.14 -6.85 -3.77
N LEU A 50 8.72 -5.88 -4.58
CA LEU A 50 7.34 -5.39 -4.64
C LEU A 50 6.65 -6.04 -5.82
N MET A 51 5.52 -6.69 -5.55
CA MET A 51 4.70 -7.37 -6.56
C MET A 51 3.30 -6.78 -6.56
N ASP A 52 2.60 -6.87 -7.69
CA ASP A 52 1.20 -6.47 -7.79
C ASP A 52 0.35 -7.11 -6.67
N ARG A 53 -0.37 -6.27 -5.93
CA ARG A 53 -1.34 -6.72 -4.93
C ARG A 53 -2.60 -7.19 -5.65
N PRO A 54 -3.02 -8.45 -5.49
CA PRO A 54 -4.26 -8.91 -6.09
C PRO A 54 -5.46 -8.15 -5.51
N ALA A 55 -6.35 -7.70 -6.38
CA ALA A 55 -7.61 -7.08 -5.98
C ALA A 55 -8.57 -8.12 -5.38
N ARG A 56 -9.37 -7.68 -4.41
CA ARG A 56 -10.43 -8.47 -3.78
C ARG A 56 -11.75 -8.12 -4.47
N VAL A 57 -12.21 -8.99 -5.36
CA VAL A 57 -13.38 -8.75 -6.24
C VAL A 57 -14.70 -9.24 -5.63
N ASP A 58 -15.80 -8.61 -6.05
CA ASP A 58 -17.18 -8.97 -5.74
C ASP A 58 -17.45 -9.09 -4.22
N ASP A 59 -18.35 -10.00 -3.84
CA ASP A 59 -18.72 -10.30 -2.46
C ASP A 59 -17.54 -10.69 -1.56
N THR A 60 -16.37 -10.99 -2.13
CA THR A 60 -15.18 -11.34 -1.35
C THR A 60 -14.78 -10.18 -0.45
N LEU A 61 -14.92 -8.93 -0.91
CA LEU A 61 -14.59 -7.75 -0.10
C LEU A 61 -15.56 -7.55 1.06
N GLU A 62 -16.83 -7.87 0.88
CA GLU A 62 -17.82 -7.79 1.95
C GLU A 62 -17.58 -8.86 3.03
N ARG A 63 -17.29 -10.09 2.62
CA ARG A 63 -17.02 -11.21 3.54
C ARG A 63 -15.67 -11.12 4.22
N HIS A 64 -14.72 -10.46 3.56
CA HIS A 64 -13.37 -10.25 4.02
C HIS A 64 -12.99 -8.79 3.81
N PRO A 65 -13.33 -7.90 4.75
CA PRO A 65 -13.08 -6.47 4.57
C PRO A 65 -11.59 -6.16 4.56
N ALA A 66 -11.24 -5.07 3.87
CA ALA A 66 -9.91 -4.50 3.88
C ALA A 66 -9.62 -3.81 5.23
N SER A 67 -8.33 -3.63 5.53
CA SER A 67 -7.90 -2.88 6.69
C SER A 67 -8.28 -1.40 6.54
N THR A 68 -8.75 -0.81 7.64
CA THR A 68 -8.96 0.65 7.75
C THR A 68 -7.76 1.37 8.36
N VAL A 69 -6.72 0.62 8.76
CA VAL A 69 -5.53 1.17 9.43
C VAL A 69 -4.53 1.66 8.39
N ARG A 70 -4.38 2.98 8.31
CA ARG A 70 -3.37 3.62 7.47
C ARG A 70 -1.95 3.38 7.96
N ARG A 71 -0.99 3.29 7.05
CA ARG A 71 0.44 3.13 7.33
C ARG A 71 1.28 4.34 6.93
N PHE A 72 0.78 5.22 6.08
CA PHE A 72 1.49 6.46 5.76
C PHE A 72 1.63 7.33 6.99
N ASN A 73 2.87 7.67 7.33
CA ASN A 73 3.20 8.65 8.36
C ASN A 73 3.79 9.89 7.70
N PRO A 74 3.04 10.99 7.55
CA PRO A 74 3.55 12.19 6.91
C PRO A 74 4.74 12.75 7.71
N PRO A 75 5.76 13.31 7.03
CA PRO A 75 6.81 14.04 7.73
C PRO A 75 6.19 15.18 8.55
N PRO A 76 6.79 15.55 9.70
CA PRO A 76 6.30 16.67 10.48
C PRO A 76 6.26 17.92 9.61
N ALA A 77 5.16 18.66 9.67
CA ALA A 77 5.03 19.93 8.96
C ALA A 77 6.22 20.80 9.36
N SER A 78 7.10 21.12 8.41
CA SER A 78 8.25 21.98 8.66
C SER A 78 7.72 23.33 9.15
N GLY A 79 7.85 23.59 10.46
CA GLY A 79 7.45 24.83 11.07
C GLY A 79 8.14 25.99 10.35
N ARG A 80 7.33 26.90 9.80
CA ARG A 80 7.81 28.19 9.31
C ARG A 80 8.35 28.96 10.52
N GLY A 81 9.66 29.19 10.54
CA GLY A 81 10.30 30.17 11.44
C GLY A 81 9.91 31.59 11.09
#